data_AF-A0A6L4AAI1-F1
#
_entry.id   AF-A0A6L4AAI1-F1
#
_cell.length_a   1.000
_cell.length_b   1.000
_cell.length_c   1.000
_cell.angle_alpha   90.00
_cell.angle_beta   90.00
_cell.angle_gamma   90.00
#
_symmetry.space_group_name_H-M   'P 1'
#
loop_
_entity.id
_entity.type
_entity.pdbx_description
1 polymer ?
#
loop_
_entity_poly.entity_id
_entity_poly.type
_entity_poly.pdbx_seq_one_letter_code
_entity_poly.pdbx_strand_id
1 'polypeptide(L)'
;MDKTFWQGIINNDFALPGGHTIEDLTDELLGYFGSTDPLLRDEFGYAILVNWMEKGFIGPEILRSMIPKMIANLRVGIGEQGTDSVFLRSFSVLHLATLIAHDNEKPYLSPAEVRQALEAGLDYFQAERDLRGMVGEKGWAHSVAHTADLLKFLSRNIHLNAADLESILHAIAAKLTSISPTVFAYGEDDRLAHVLDAILKRHLLSLGTLTAWVENLGEPTKTRLRMAENGTDGYT
;
A
#
# COMPACT_ATOMS: atom_id res chain seq x y z
N MET A 1 -24.56 -4.12 8.40
CA MET A 1 -25.50 -4.06 7.26
C MET A 1 -25.37 -5.32 6.41
N ASP A 2 -26.40 -5.68 5.64
CA ASP A 2 -26.36 -6.87 4.77
C ASP A 2 -25.86 -6.54 3.36
N LYS A 3 -25.65 -7.57 2.53
CA LYS A 3 -25.17 -7.39 1.15
C LYS A 3 -26.16 -6.62 0.26
N THR A 4 -27.46 -6.80 0.51
CA THR A 4 -28.52 -6.12 -0.25
C THR A 4 -28.46 -4.61 -0.04
N PHE A 5 -28.20 -4.17 1.19
CA PHE A 5 -28.01 -2.76 1.53
C PHE A 5 -26.87 -2.13 0.74
N TRP A 6 -25.67 -2.73 0.78
CA TRP A 6 -24.50 -2.21 0.06
C TRP A 6 -24.67 -2.24 -1.45
N GLN A 7 -25.27 -3.30 -1.97
CA GLN A 7 -25.63 -3.38 -3.39
C GLN A 7 -26.61 -2.27 -3.80
N GLY A 8 -27.53 -1.90 -2.90
CA GLY A 8 -28.45 -0.78 -3.10
C GLY A 8 -27.72 0.56 -3.28
N ILE A 9 -26.64 0.81 -2.54
CA ILE A 9 -25.80 2.01 -2.69
C ILE A 9 -25.16 2.04 -4.07
N ILE A 10 -24.53 0.93 -4.50
CA ILE A 10 -23.91 0.84 -5.83
C ILE A 10 -24.94 1.05 -6.94
N ASN A 11 -26.09 0.39 -6.84
CA ASN A 11 -27.17 0.49 -7.82
C ASN A 11 -27.77 1.90 -7.90
N ASN A 12 -27.60 2.71 -6.86
CA ASN A 12 -28.08 4.09 -6.78
C ASN A 12 -26.94 5.11 -6.96
N ASP A 13 -25.95 4.78 -7.80
CA ASP A 13 -24.80 5.64 -8.14
C ASP A 13 -24.05 6.17 -6.89
N PHE A 14 -23.90 5.29 -5.91
CA PHE A 14 -23.24 5.54 -4.64
C PHE A 14 -23.89 6.65 -3.80
N ALA A 15 -25.16 6.98 -4.01
CA ALA A 15 -25.84 7.97 -3.19
C ALA A 15 -25.90 7.55 -1.71
N LEU A 16 -25.66 8.50 -0.81
CA LEU A 16 -25.76 8.26 0.63
C LEU A 16 -27.20 7.86 1.01
N PRO A 17 -27.43 6.68 1.62
CA PRO A 17 -28.77 6.26 1.98
C PRO A 17 -29.32 7.11 3.14
N GLY A 18 -30.61 7.44 3.08
CA GLY A 18 -31.28 8.20 4.13
C GLY A 18 -31.32 7.44 5.46
N GLY A 19 -31.19 8.17 6.58
CA GLY A 19 -31.23 7.59 7.93
C GLY A 19 -29.88 7.06 8.45
N HIS A 20 -28.80 7.23 7.68
CA HIS A 20 -27.44 6.87 8.08
C HIS A 20 -26.50 8.07 7.99
N THR A 21 -25.46 8.08 8.83
CA THR A 21 -24.36 9.05 8.74
C THR A 21 -23.26 8.51 7.84
N ILE A 22 -22.45 9.39 7.24
CA ILE A 22 -21.32 8.96 6.43
C ILE A 22 -20.26 8.28 7.31
N GLU A 23 -20.11 8.74 8.55
CA GLU A 23 -19.17 8.23 9.55
C GLU A 23 -19.47 6.77 9.90
N ASP A 24 -20.72 6.45 10.28
CA ASP A 24 -21.10 5.09 10.68
C ASP A 24 -20.90 4.10 9.52
N LEU A 25 -21.28 4.50 8.30
CA LEU A 25 -21.12 3.67 7.11
C LEU A 25 -19.65 3.47 6.76
N THR A 26 -18.84 4.52 6.89
CA THR A 26 -17.40 4.43 6.64
C THR A 26 -16.74 3.45 7.59
N ASP A 27 -17.06 3.51 8.89
CA ASP A 27 -16.48 2.61 9.87
C ASP A 27 -16.82 1.14 9.60
N GLU A 28 -18.07 0.87 9.19
CA GLU A 28 -18.49 -0.46 8.80
C GLU A 28 -17.77 -0.95 7.53
N LEU A 29 -17.65 -0.10 6.50
CA LEU A 29 -16.96 -0.43 5.24
C LEU A 29 -15.47 -0.73 5.45
N LEU A 30 -14.79 0.06 6.28
CA LEU A 30 -13.40 -0.19 6.67
C LEU A 30 -13.24 -1.53 7.41
N GLY A 31 -14.28 -1.97 8.12
CA GLY A 31 -14.33 -3.28 8.78
C GLY A 31 -14.27 -4.46 7.80
N TYR A 32 -14.67 -4.28 6.54
CA TYR A 32 -14.66 -5.34 5.54
C TYR A 32 -13.30 -5.60 4.89
N PHE A 33 -12.29 -4.77 5.13
CA PHE A 33 -10.96 -4.94 4.50
C PHE A 33 -10.29 -6.29 4.84
N GLY A 34 -10.59 -6.86 6.01
CA GLY A 34 -10.10 -8.19 6.41
C GLY A 34 -10.97 -9.36 5.93
N SER A 35 -12.06 -9.11 5.21
CA SER A 35 -12.99 -10.15 4.80
C SER A 35 -12.37 -11.11 3.77
N THR A 36 -12.65 -12.39 3.89
CA THR A 36 -12.32 -13.39 2.84
C THR A 36 -13.31 -13.37 1.68
N ASP A 37 -14.43 -12.66 1.82
CA ASP A 37 -15.42 -12.47 0.78
C ASP A 37 -15.07 -11.23 -0.06
N PRO A 38 -14.67 -11.40 -1.34
CA PRO A 38 -14.27 -10.30 -2.20
C PRO A 38 -15.43 -9.32 -2.48
N LEU A 39 -16.69 -9.75 -2.39
CA LEU A 39 -17.82 -8.83 -2.56
C LEU A 39 -17.88 -7.82 -1.40
N LEU A 40 -17.67 -8.29 -0.17
CA LEU A 40 -17.63 -7.41 1.00
C LEU A 40 -16.39 -6.50 0.98
N ARG A 41 -15.25 -7.07 0.61
CA ARG A 41 -13.95 -6.39 0.71
C ARG A 41 -13.68 -5.43 -0.45
N ASP A 42 -13.82 -5.90 -1.68
CA ASP A 42 -13.39 -5.21 -2.89
C ASP A 42 -14.52 -4.30 -3.41
N GLU A 43 -15.70 -4.87 -3.63
CA GLU A 43 -16.84 -4.15 -4.24
C GLU A 43 -17.54 -3.23 -3.25
N PHE A 44 -17.70 -3.65 -1.99
CA PHE A 44 -18.37 -2.82 -1.00
C PHE A 44 -17.36 -1.98 -0.24
N GLY A 45 -16.53 -2.61 0.62
CA GLY A 45 -15.57 -1.93 1.47
C GLY A 45 -14.73 -0.93 0.69
N TYR A 46 -13.94 -1.41 -0.27
CA TYR A 46 -13.02 -0.56 -1.02
C TYR A 46 -13.75 0.34 -2.02
N ALA A 47 -14.53 -0.21 -2.96
CA ALA A 47 -15.04 0.60 -4.07
C ALA A 47 -16.07 1.67 -3.64
N ILE A 48 -16.92 1.42 -2.63
CA ILE A 48 -17.86 2.44 -2.12
C ILE A 48 -17.08 3.58 -1.47
N LEU A 49 -16.08 3.29 -0.63
CA LEU A 49 -15.26 4.33 0.01
C LEU A 49 -14.54 5.20 -1.01
N VAL A 50 -13.95 4.60 -2.04
CA VAL A 50 -13.28 5.35 -3.13
C VAL A 50 -14.28 6.26 -3.86
N ASN A 51 -15.46 5.73 -4.24
CA ASN A 51 -16.48 6.53 -4.92
C ASN A 51 -17.00 7.68 -4.04
N TRP A 52 -17.21 7.44 -2.75
CA TRP A 52 -17.65 8.48 -1.82
C TRP A 52 -16.60 9.56 -1.59
N MET A 53 -15.32 9.19 -1.55
CA MET A 53 -14.22 10.14 -1.51
C MET A 53 -14.16 10.98 -2.79
N GLU A 54 -14.22 10.37 -3.97
CA GLU A 54 -14.18 11.07 -5.26
C GLU A 54 -15.39 12.02 -5.46
N LYS A 55 -16.59 11.57 -5.07
CA LYS A 55 -17.82 12.38 -5.09
C LYS A 55 -17.87 13.45 -4.00
N GLY A 56 -16.91 13.45 -3.06
CA GLY A 56 -16.83 14.45 -1.99
C GLY A 56 -17.86 14.29 -0.88
N PHE A 57 -18.44 13.09 -0.71
CA PHE A 57 -19.33 12.80 0.42
C PHE A 57 -18.57 12.69 1.74
N ILE A 58 -17.29 12.30 1.69
CA ILE A 58 -16.43 12.19 2.86
C ILE A 58 -15.57 13.45 2.95
N GLY A 59 -15.71 14.20 4.05
CA GLY A 59 -14.93 15.41 4.30
C GLY A 59 -13.47 15.11 4.67
N PRO A 60 -12.54 16.08 4.50
CA PRO A 60 -11.11 15.89 4.74
C PRO A 60 -10.76 15.46 6.17
N GLU A 61 -11.54 15.89 7.17
CA GLU A 61 -11.33 15.48 8.57
C GLU A 61 -11.61 13.98 8.77
N ILE A 62 -12.62 13.43 8.09
CA ILE A 62 -12.93 12.00 8.14
C ILE A 62 -11.87 11.23 7.34
N LEU A 63 -11.47 11.69 6.15
CA LEU A 63 -10.39 11.06 5.38
C LEU A 63 -9.08 10.99 6.16
N ARG A 64 -8.70 12.10 6.81
CA ARG A 64 -7.54 12.18 7.69
C ARG A 64 -7.64 11.20 8.86
N SER A 65 -8.82 11.05 9.48
CA SER A 65 -9.00 10.16 10.63
C SER A 65 -8.89 8.67 10.29
N MET A 66 -9.01 8.29 9.02
CA MET A 66 -8.82 6.90 8.57
C MET A 66 -7.35 6.47 8.58
N ILE A 67 -6.40 7.40 8.39
CA ILE A 67 -4.97 7.08 8.20
C ILE A 67 -4.39 6.30 9.39
N PRO A 68 -4.56 6.72 10.66
CA PRO A 68 -4.06 5.97 11.80
C PRO A 68 -4.60 4.54 11.87
N LYS A 69 -5.87 4.31 11.49
CA LYS A 69 -6.49 2.98 11.44
C LYS A 69 -5.85 2.12 10.36
N MET A 70 -5.61 2.68 9.17
CA MET A 70 -4.93 1.96 8.09
C MET A 70 -3.50 1.58 8.46
N ILE A 71 -2.75 2.51 9.07
CA ILE A 71 -1.38 2.27 9.55
C ILE A 71 -1.36 1.18 10.63
N ALA A 72 -2.28 1.21 11.59
CA ALA A 72 -2.36 0.19 12.63
C ALA A 72 -2.62 -1.21 12.04
N ASN A 73 -3.51 -1.30 11.04
CA ASN A 73 -3.84 -2.55 10.37
C ASN A 73 -2.65 -3.20 9.66
N LEU A 74 -1.65 -2.43 9.21
CA LEU A 74 -0.45 -2.97 8.54
C LEU A 74 0.36 -3.93 9.44
N ARG A 75 0.20 -3.82 10.77
CA ARG A 75 0.92 -4.66 11.75
C ARG A 75 0.16 -5.94 12.11
N VAL A 76 -1.10 -6.07 11.73
CA VAL A 76 -1.94 -7.23 12.11
C VAL A 76 -1.53 -8.46 11.31
N GLY A 77 -1.05 -9.50 12.00
CA GLY A 77 -0.60 -10.75 11.37
C GLY A 77 0.65 -10.58 10.49
N ILE A 78 1.42 -9.50 10.69
CA ILE A 78 2.62 -9.23 9.87
C ILE A 78 3.64 -10.38 10.00
N GLY A 79 4.13 -10.85 8.85
CA GLY A 79 5.06 -11.97 8.76
C GLY A 79 4.40 -13.35 8.64
N GLU A 80 3.09 -13.47 8.89
CA GLU A 80 2.35 -14.68 8.56
C GLU A 80 2.30 -14.91 7.04
N GLN A 81 2.26 -16.17 6.63
CA GLN A 81 2.16 -16.58 5.23
C GLN A 81 1.03 -17.59 5.07
N GLY A 82 0.25 -17.47 3.99
CA GLY A 82 -0.79 -18.45 3.66
C GLY A 82 -2.10 -18.26 4.44
N THR A 83 -2.15 -17.35 5.40
CA THR A 83 -3.33 -17.06 6.24
C THR A 83 -4.21 -15.98 5.61
N ASP A 84 -5.43 -15.81 6.11
CA ASP A 84 -6.35 -14.79 5.63
C ASP A 84 -6.06 -13.40 6.23
N SER A 85 -5.15 -13.30 7.21
CA SER A 85 -4.77 -12.03 7.83
C SER A 85 -4.16 -11.03 6.83
N VAL A 86 -3.68 -11.51 5.67
CA VAL A 86 -3.11 -10.68 4.60
C VAL A 86 -4.12 -9.71 4.01
N PHE A 87 -5.41 -10.07 3.96
CA PHE A 87 -6.43 -9.20 3.35
C PHE A 87 -6.53 -7.87 4.08
N LEU A 88 -6.55 -7.89 5.42
CA LEU A 88 -6.71 -6.68 6.22
C LEU A 88 -5.58 -5.67 5.95
N ARG A 89 -4.33 -6.09 6.11
CA ARG A 89 -3.17 -5.21 5.90
C ARG A 89 -3.00 -4.80 4.44
N SER A 90 -3.30 -5.69 3.50
CA SER A 90 -3.18 -5.39 2.08
C SER A 90 -4.26 -4.41 1.59
N PHE A 91 -5.50 -4.54 2.02
CA PHE A 91 -6.54 -3.57 1.66
C PHE A 91 -6.38 -2.26 2.44
N SER A 92 -5.82 -2.30 3.64
CA SER A 92 -5.45 -1.08 4.36
C SER A 92 -4.32 -0.30 3.66
N VAL A 93 -3.28 -0.96 3.14
CA VAL A 93 -2.24 -0.24 2.37
C VAL A 93 -2.79 0.27 1.04
N LEU A 94 -3.69 -0.47 0.39
CA LEU A 94 -4.37 -0.01 -0.83
C LEU A 94 -5.19 1.26 -0.55
N HIS A 95 -5.99 1.25 0.51
CA HIS A 95 -6.80 2.42 0.83
C HIS A 95 -5.95 3.61 1.29
N LEU A 96 -4.85 3.36 2.00
CA LEU A 96 -3.86 4.38 2.31
C LEU A 96 -3.26 5.00 1.03
N ALA A 97 -3.00 4.18 -0.01
CA ALA A 97 -2.58 4.68 -1.32
C ALA A 97 -3.61 5.64 -1.91
N THR A 98 -4.90 5.30 -1.83
CA THR A 98 -6.00 6.11 -2.33
C THR A 98 -6.17 7.42 -1.54
N LEU A 99 -5.97 7.41 -0.23
CA LEU A 99 -5.96 8.61 0.61
C LEU A 99 -4.82 9.57 0.23
N ILE A 100 -3.60 9.04 0.00
CA ILE A 100 -2.45 9.84 -0.45
C ILE A 100 -2.66 10.36 -1.89
N ALA A 101 -3.28 9.57 -2.76
CA ALA A 101 -3.64 10.01 -4.10
C ALA A 101 -4.60 11.21 -4.05
N HIS A 102 -5.64 11.12 -3.22
CA HIS A 102 -6.59 12.21 -3.01
C HIS A 102 -5.93 13.44 -2.40
N ASP A 103 -5.02 13.27 -1.43
CA ASP A 103 -4.25 14.38 -0.84
C ASP A 103 -3.36 15.08 -1.87
N ASN A 104 -2.72 14.32 -2.77
CA ASN A 104 -1.92 14.92 -3.86
C ASN A 104 -2.75 15.82 -4.78
N GLU A 105 -4.04 15.53 -4.96
CA GLU A 105 -4.96 16.34 -5.79
C GLU A 105 -5.58 17.50 -5.00
N LYS A 106 -5.96 17.24 -3.74
CA LYS A 106 -6.62 18.18 -2.83
C LYS A 106 -5.91 18.10 -1.48
N PRO A 107 -4.84 18.89 -1.25
CA PRO A 107 -4.04 18.75 -0.04
C PRO A 107 -4.85 18.99 1.24
N TYR A 108 -4.82 18.02 2.14
CA TYR A 108 -5.39 18.13 3.49
C TYR A 108 -4.43 17.61 4.56
N LEU A 109 -3.40 16.83 4.21
CA LEU A 109 -2.42 16.27 5.13
C LEU A 109 -1.26 17.22 5.39
N SER A 110 -0.70 17.12 6.59
CA SER A 110 0.54 17.79 6.96
C SER A 110 1.76 17.01 6.48
N PRO A 111 2.93 17.65 6.35
CA PRO A 111 4.18 16.95 6.05
C PRO A 111 4.52 15.82 7.02
N ALA A 112 4.11 15.94 8.29
CA ALA A 112 4.35 14.91 9.29
C ALA A 112 3.46 13.67 9.05
N GLU A 113 2.19 13.88 8.72
CA GLU A 113 1.25 12.78 8.40
C GLU A 113 1.66 12.03 7.13
N VAL A 114 2.12 12.74 6.09
CA VAL A 114 2.63 12.10 4.87
C VAL A 114 3.88 11.25 5.16
N ARG A 115 4.81 11.76 5.98
CA ARG A 115 6.00 10.97 6.37
C ARG A 115 5.65 9.78 7.24
N GLN A 116 4.66 9.91 8.12
CA GLN A 116 4.17 8.78 8.90
C GLN A 116 3.61 7.66 7.99
N ALA A 117 2.86 8.03 6.95
CA ALA A 117 2.37 7.07 5.95
C ALA A 117 3.51 6.43 5.15
N LEU A 118 4.56 7.19 4.82
CA LEU A 118 5.77 6.67 4.18
C LEU A 118 6.48 5.65 5.07
N GLU A 119 6.80 6.01 6.30
CA GLU A 119 7.47 5.15 7.27
C GLU A 119 6.69 3.84 7.47
N ALA A 120 5.37 3.93 7.70
CA ALA A 120 4.51 2.77 7.84
C ALA A 120 4.47 1.90 6.59
N GLY A 121 4.44 2.52 5.40
CA GLY A 121 4.46 1.81 4.12
C GLY A 121 5.78 1.07 3.88
N LEU A 122 6.91 1.70 4.17
CA LEU A 122 8.25 1.10 4.04
C LEU A 122 8.45 -0.05 5.03
N ASP A 123 8.07 0.15 6.31
CA ASP A 123 8.08 -0.87 7.35
C ASP A 123 7.29 -2.11 6.92
N TYR A 124 6.04 -1.89 6.46
CA TYR A 124 5.18 -2.95 5.98
C TYR A 124 5.77 -3.67 4.77
N PHE A 125 6.28 -2.91 3.78
CA PHE A 125 6.87 -3.48 2.58
C PHE A 125 8.05 -4.39 2.91
N GLN A 126 8.90 -4.00 3.85
CA GLN A 126 10.04 -4.80 4.28
C GLN A 126 9.62 -6.04 5.07
N ALA A 127 8.64 -5.89 5.99
CA ALA A 127 8.25 -6.94 6.92
C ALA A 127 7.34 -8.01 6.28
N GLU A 128 6.56 -7.66 5.25
CA GLU A 128 5.61 -8.56 4.63
C GLU A 128 6.28 -9.78 3.97
N ARG A 129 5.69 -10.96 4.24
CA ARG A 129 6.14 -12.26 3.75
C ARG A 129 5.08 -12.97 2.91
N ASP A 130 3.80 -12.63 3.06
CA ASP A 130 2.73 -13.13 2.22
C ASP A 130 2.65 -12.30 0.93
N LEU A 131 3.29 -12.82 -0.12
CA LEU A 131 3.38 -12.16 -1.43
C LEU A 131 2.39 -12.73 -2.44
N ARG A 132 1.35 -13.46 -1.99
CA ARG A 132 0.37 -14.05 -2.90
C ARG A 132 -0.40 -12.94 -3.64
N GLY A 133 -0.62 -13.15 -4.94
CA GLY A 133 -1.56 -12.36 -5.74
C GLY A 133 -2.99 -12.88 -5.57
N MET A 134 -3.46 -13.71 -6.50
CA MET A 134 -4.80 -14.34 -6.43
C MET A 134 -4.85 -15.50 -5.43
N VAL A 135 -5.86 -15.52 -4.56
CA VAL A 135 -6.11 -16.57 -3.55
C VAL A 135 -7.46 -17.24 -3.80
N GLY A 136 -7.52 -18.13 -4.80
CA GLY A 136 -8.73 -18.90 -5.11
C GLY A 136 -9.99 -18.04 -5.21
N GLU A 137 -11.08 -18.49 -4.58
CA GLU A 137 -12.35 -17.75 -4.53
C GLU A 137 -12.33 -16.52 -3.59
N LYS A 138 -11.30 -16.41 -2.74
CA LYS A 138 -11.16 -15.27 -1.80
C LYS A 138 -10.70 -13.99 -2.50
N GLY A 139 -10.21 -14.10 -3.74
CA GLY A 139 -9.78 -12.97 -4.55
C GLY A 139 -8.35 -12.52 -4.24
N TRP A 140 -8.09 -11.21 -4.41
CA TRP A 140 -6.75 -10.65 -4.40
C TRP A 140 -6.20 -10.43 -2.99
N ALA A 141 -5.03 -11.01 -2.69
CA ALA A 141 -4.22 -10.63 -1.55
C ALA A 141 -3.33 -9.43 -1.91
N HIS A 142 -2.50 -9.49 -2.95
CA HIS A 142 -1.88 -8.33 -3.62
C HIS A 142 -1.05 -7.38 -2.74
N SER A 143 -0.43 -7.88 -1.66
CA SER A 143 0.31 -7.05 -0.70
C SER A 143 1.38 -6.16 -1.35
N VAL A 144 2.18 -6.71 -2.27
CA VAL A 144 3.22 -5.99 -3.02
C VAL A 144 2.61 -4.98 -3.99
N ALA A 145 1.61 -5.38 -4.78
CA ALA A 145 0.92 -4.50 -5.73
C ALA A 145 0.31 -3.28 -5.03
N HIS A 146 -0.42 -3.48 -3.94
CA HIS A 146 -1.06 -2.41 -3.20
C HIS A 146 -0.04 -1.48 -2.51
N THR A 147 1.08 -2.04 -2.03
CA THR A 147 2.15 -1.22 -1.46
C THR A 147 2.87 -0.41 -2.54
N ALA A 148 3.07 -0.98 -3.74
CA ALA A 148 3.61 -0.25 -4.88
C ALA A 148 2.71 0.95 -5.25
N ASP A 149 1.39 0.81 -5.18
CA ASP A 149 0.48 1.94 -5.37
C ASP A 149 0.67 3.04 -4.32
N LEU A 150 0.81 2.68 -3.03
CA LEU A 150 1.10 3.64 -1.97
C LEU A 150 2.41 4.38 -2.25
N LEU A 151 3.50 3.63 -2.51
CA LEU A 151 4.82 4.20 -2.76
C LEU A 151 4.83 5.10 -4.01
N LYS A 152 4.07 4.75 -5.05
CA LYS A 152 3.89 5.57 -6.25
C LYS A 152 3.26 6.92 -5.91
N PHE A 153 2.18 6.93 -5.13
CA PHE A 153 1.50 8.18 -4.77
C PHE A 153 2.31 9.01 -3.77
N LEU A 154 2.98 8.38 -2.81
CA LEU A 154 3.93 9.06 -1.92
C LEU A 154 5.07 9.71 -2.72
N SER A 155 5.64 9.01 -3.70
CA SER A 155 6.70 9.55 -4.55
C SER A 155 6.29 10.81 -5.31
N ARG A 156 4.99 11.01 -5.54
CA ARG A 156 4.44 12.23 -6.17
C ARG A 156 4.18 13.37 -5.17
N ASN A 157 4.10 13.06 -3.87
CA ASN A 157 3.69 14.02 -2.86
C ASN A 157 4.74 15.11 -2.64
N ILE A 158 4.28 16.37 -2.63
CA ILE A 158 5.12 17.57 -2.54
C ILE A 158 5.90 17.69 -1.22
N HIS A 159 5.48 16.98 -0.17
CA HIS A 159 6.11 17.04 1.15
C HIS A 159 7.32 16.10 1.28
N LEU A 160 7.50 15.17 0.34
CA LEU A 160 8.65 14.27 0.31
C LEU A 160 9.82 14.87 -0.47
N ASN A 161 11.02 14.70 0.06
CA ASN A 161 12.28 15.20 -0.48
C ASN A 161 13.12 14.09 -1.13
N ALA A 162 14.34 14.42 -1.58
CA ALA A 162 15.25 13.46 -2.21
C ALA A 162 15.55 12.23 -1.33
N ALA A 163 15.84 12.41 -0.04
CA ALA A 163 16.16 11.31 0.87
C ALA A 163 14.95 10.37 1.09
N ASP A 164 13.74 10.92 1.12
CA ASP A 164 12.51 10.13 1.17
C ASP A 164 12.37 9.26 -0.09
N LEU A 165 12.62 9.82 -1.29
CA LEU A 165 12.57 9.06 -2.54
C LEU A 165 13.68 8.01 -2.65
N GLU A 166 14.89 8.30 -2.15
CA GLU A 166 15.98 7.33 -2.06
C GLU A 166 15.61 6.14 -1.16
N SER A 167 14.90 6.39 -0.06
CA SER A 167 14.41 5.34 0.83
C SER A 167 13.41 4.42 0.12
N ILE A 168 12.53 4.97 -0.71
CA ILE A 168 11.61 4.20 -1.55
C ILE A 168 12.40 3.34 -2.55
N LEU A 169 13.40 3.90 -3.24
CA LEU A 169 14.25 3.15 -4.16
C LEU A 169 14.95 1.99 -3.45
N HIS A 170 15.56 2.23 -2.29
CA HIS A 170 16.24 1.19 -1.52
C HIS A 170 15.27 0.06 -1.10
N ALA A 171 14.06 0.40 -0.68
CA ALA A 171 13.05 -0.60 -0.32
C ALA A 171 12.61 -1.45 -1.52
N ILE A 172 12.45 -0.84 -2.70
CA ILE A 172 12.16 -1.57 -3.95
C ILE A 172 13.30 -2.52 -4.30
N ALA A 173 14.55 -2.05 -4.25
CA ALA A 173 15.70 -2.90 -4.53
C ALA A 173 15.80 -4.06 -3.53
N ALA A 174 15.61 -3.80 -2.24
CA ALA A 174 15.59 -4.83 -1.22
C ALA A 174 14.50 -5.88 -1.49
N LYS A 175 13.29 -5.47 -1.90
CA LYS A 175 12.21 -6.40 -2.23
C LYS A 175 12.54 -7.24 -3.47
N LEU A 176 12.94 -6.61 -4.57
CA LEU A 176 13.25 -7.27 -5.84
C LEU A 176 14.39 -8.28 -5.72
N THR A 177 15.34 -8.01 -4.83
CA THR A 177 16.53 -8.86 -4.65
C THR A 177 16.42 -9.80 -3.46
N SER A 178 15.31 -9.76 -2.72
CA SER A 178 15.04 -10.72 -1.65
C SER A 178 14.80 -12.13 -2.19
N ILE A 179 15.31 -13.14 -1.50
CA ILE A 179 15.04 -14.53 -1.84
C ILE A 179 13.60 -14.83 -1.45
N SER A 180 12.76 -15.13 -2.44
CA SER A 180 11.35 -15.44 -2.26
C SER A 180 10.99 -16.64 -3.15
N PRO A 181 10.19 -17.60 -2.65
CA PRO A 181 9.63 -18.66 -3.49
C PRO A 181 8.49 -18.15 -4.40
N THR A 182 7.94 -16.96 -4.12
CA THR A 182 6.83 -16.38 -4.85
C THR A 182 7.34 -15.53 -6.01
N VAL A 183 6.80 -15.79 -7.21
CA VAL A 183 7.01 -15.00 -8.42
C VAL A 183 5.93 -13.92 -8.52
N PHE A 184 6.32 -12.70 -8.89
CA PHE A 184 5.38 -11.63 -9.24
C PHE A 184 4.74 -11.95 -10.59
N ALA A 185 3.44 -12.25 -10.56
CA ALA A 185 2.72 -12.79 -11.72
C ALA A 185 1.42 -12.02 -12.02
N TYR A 186 1.09 -11.01 -11.22
CA TYR A 186 -0.19 -10.30 -11.27
C TYR A 186 0.00 -8.78 -11.36
N GLY A 187 1.06 -8.34 -12.05
CA GLY A 187 1.36 -6.94 -12.34
C GLY A 187 2.02 -6.19 -11.18
N GLU A 188 2.56 -6.89 -10.19
CA GLU A 188 3.34 -6.27 -9.12
C GLU A 188 4.58 -5.55 -9.67
N ASP A 189 5.23 -6.14 -10.67
CA ASP A 189 6.40 -5.59 -11.38
C ASP A 189 6.07 -4.29 -12.12
N ASP A 190 4.99 -4.27 -12.90
CA ASP A 190 4.51 -3.07 -13.60
C ASP A 190 4.19 -1.94 -12.62
N ARG A 191 3.54 -2.27 -11.49
CA ARG A 191 3.22 -1.28 -10.46
C ARG A 191 4.47 -0.75 -9.77
N LEU A 192 5.48 -1.59 -9.52
CA LEU A 192 6.78 -1.13 -9.00
C LEU A 192 7.51 -0.23 -10.02
N ALA A 193 7.42 -0.54 -11.31
CA ALA A 193 7.96 0.33 -12.37
C ALA A 193 7.29 1.71 -12.38
N HIS A 194 5.98 1.79 -12.09
CA HIS A 194 5.29 3.08 -11.93
C HIS A 194 5.78 3.90 -10.72
N VAL A 195 6.31 3.26 -9.67
CA VAL A 195 6.97 3.98 -8.58
C VAL A 195 8.24 4.66 -9.10
N LEU A 196 9.06 3.94 -9.87
CA LEU A 196 10.28 4.50 -10.46
C LEU A 196 9.96 5.67 -11.39
N ASP A 197 8.97 5.53 -12.27
CA ASP A 197 8.50 6.63 -13.13
C ASP A 197 8.08 7.86 -12.31
N ALA A 198 7.35 7.65 -11.20
CA ALA A 198 6.95 8.73 -10.31
C ALA A 198 8.16 9.43 -9.66
N ILE A 199 9.16 8.68 -9.21
CA ILE A 199 10.40 9.22 -8.63
C ILE A 199 11.19 10.02 -9.67
N LEU A 200 11.37 9.49 -10.87
CA LEU A 200 12.14 10.14 -11.93
C LEU A 200 11.52 11.48 -12.35
N LYS A 201 10.19 11.55 -12.43
CA LYS A 201 9.44 12.78 -12.74
C LYS A 201 9.56 13.87 -11.67
N ARG A 202 10.04 13.55 -10.47
CA ARG A 202 10.30 14.55 -9.43
C ARG A 202 11.59 15.34 -9.67
N HIS A 203 12.52 14.81 -10.48
CA HIS A 203 13.82 15.45 -10.74
C HIS A 203 14.62 15.82 -9.48
N LEU A 204 14.43 15.09 -8.37
CA LEU A 204 15.10 15.34 -7.10
C LEU A 204 16.37 14.50 -6.90
N LEU A 205 16.53 13.42 -7.67
CA LEU A 205 17.67 12.51 -7.53
C LEU A 205 18.72 12.76 -8.60
N SER A 206 19.99 12.64 -8.20
CA SER A 206 21.12 12.77 -9.12
C SER A 206 21.27 11.53 -10.00
N LEU A 207 21.91 11.68 -11.17
CA LEU A 207 22.27 10.53 -11.99
C LEU A 207 23.18 9.54 -11.23
N GLY A 208 24.09 10.03 -10.39
CA GLY A 208 24.95 9.18 -9.57
C GLY A 208 24.17 8.30 -8.60
N THR A 209 23.16 8.87 -7.93
CA THR A 209 22.24 8.12 -7.05
C THR A 209 21.51 7.02 -7.82
N LEU A 210 20.97 7.34 -8.99
CA LEU A 210 20.24 6.38 -9.83
C LEU A 210 21.16 5.28 -10.35
N THR A 211 22.36 5.61 -10.80
CA THR A 211 23.36 4.63 -11.25
C THR A 211 23.73 3.66 -10.13
N ALA A 212 24.05 4.17 -8.94
CA ALA A 212 24.39 3.32 -7.79
C ALA A 212 23.23 2.38 -7.42
N TRP A 213 21.99 2.85 -7.52
CA TRP A 213 20.81 2.03 -7.28
C TRP A 213 20.65 0.89 -8.31
N VAL A 214 20.84 1.17 -9.61
CA VAL A 214 20.79 0.15 -10.66
C VAL A 214 21.93 -0.86 -10.51
N GLU A 215 23.14 -0.41 -10.18
CA GLU A 215 24.30 -1.28 -9.93
C GLU A 215 24.02 -2.25 -8.76
N ASN A 216 23.41 -1.74 -7.68
CA ASN A 216 22.98 -2.58 -6.57
C ASN A 216 22.05 -3.70 -7.03
N LEU A 217 21.03 -3.43 -7.87
CA LEU A 217 20.14 -4.47 -8.40
C LEU A 217 20.85 -5.56 -9.20
N GLY A 218 21.94 -5.21 -9.91
CA GLY A 218 22.69 -6.11 -10.77
C GLY A 218 23.67 -7.04 -10.05
N GLU A 219 23.93 -6.83 -8.75
CA GLU A 219 24.84 -7.68 -8.00
C GLU A 219 24.29 -9.11 -7.84
N PRO A 220 25.04 -10.16 -8.26
CA PRO A 220 24.58 -11.54 -8.16
C PRO A 220 24.21 -11.93 -6.73
N THR A 221 23.04 -12.54 -6.54
CA THR A 221 22.55 -13.04 -5.23
C THR A 221 23.57 -13.93 -4.50
N LYS A 222 24.39 -14.68 -5.26
CA LYS A 222 25.49 -15.52 -4.73
C LYS A 222 26.61 -14.72 -4.06
N THR A 223 26.90 -13.50 -4.52
CA THR A 223 27.92 -12.62 -3.93
C THR A 223 27.44 -12.07 -2.59
N ARG A 224 26.15 -11.72 -2.49
CA ARG A 224 25.54 -11.20 -1.25
C ARG A 224 25.46 -12.23 -0.13
N LEU A 225 25.13 -13.49 -0.46
CA LEU A 225 25.12 -14.59 0.52
C LEU A 225 26.50 -14.83 1.14
N ARG A 226 27.57 -14.78 0.33
CA ARG A 226 28.96 -14.91 0.82
C ARG A 226 29.37 -13.78 1.75
N MET A 227 28.88 -12.55 1.54
CA MET A 227 29.20 -11.42 2.43
C MET A 227 28.44 -11.49 3.76
N ALA A 228 27.20 -12.00 3.76
CA ALA A 228 26.43 -12.21 4.98
C ALA A 228 27.01 -13.34 5.85
N GLU A 229 27.46 -14.44 5.23
CA GLU A 229 28.13 -15.55 5.93
C GLU A 229 29.50 -15.16 6.50
N ASN A 230 30.26 -14.31 5.81
CA ASN A 230 31.57 -13.84 6.27
C ASN A 230 31.49 -12.70 7.32
N GLY A 231 30.31 -12.14 7.58
CA GLY A 231 30.08 -11.05 8.53
C GLY A 231 29.72 -11.50 9.95
N THR A 232 29.49 -12.80 10.17
CA THR A 232 29.08 -13.36 11.48
C THR A 232 30.22 -13.93 12.33
N ASP A 233 31.46 -13.98 11.84
CA ASP A 233 32.62 -14.57 12.55
C ASP A 233 33.40 -13.55 13.40
N GLY A 234 32.68 -12.62 14.06
CA GLY A 234 33.28 -11.47 14.75
C GLY A 234 32.95 -11.31 16.22
N TYR A 235 32.32 -12.31 16.88
CA TYR A 235 32.14 -12.33 18.34
C TYR A 235 32.14 -13.77 18.87
N THR A 236 33.32 -14.25 19.25
CA THR A 236 33.53 -15.24 20.31
C THR A 236 34.62 -14.74 21.23
#